data_AF-A0A9D1YF27-F1
#
_entry.id   AF-A0A9D1YF27-F1
#
_cell.length_a   1.000
_cell.length_b   1.000
_cell.length_c   1.000
_cell.angle_alpha   90.00
_cell.angle_beta   90.00
_cell.angle_gamma   90.00
#
_symmetry.space_group_name_H-M   'P 1'
#
loop_
_entity.id
_entity.type
_entity.pdbx_description
1 polymer ?
#
loop_
_entity_poly.entity_id
_entity_poly.type
_entity_poly.pdbx_seq_one_letter_code
_entity_poly.pdbx_strand_id
1 'polypeptide(L)'
;MGKTLYVSDLDGTLLTPGQDLSPFTCRVLNRLTKRGVAFTYATARSQDSAEKVTQGLTKTLPVIIYNGGFVRQGEERRTLLSQVPSPESIARARQALDRAGLSPLVYTMLEGRERVLWRRDRERPGVARYAASRKNDRRLLPVTDDASLYRGEIFYLTCIGEEEELFPLWQELQGEEGLSVLLQEEIYQPGEYWLELMAKSATKASAAAWLKEYLGCQRMVVFGDGLNDLSLFAPADWRCAVANAVGALIKRADQVIPPNSKDGVARFLLADTAPALALGERAGDFTLRLYRPGDLEELIGLFYQTVRTVNLGDYTQEEVEAWAPSPESVDRGAWGKSLLEHYTVVAQREGKLLGFGDMDDTGYLDRLYVHKDYQGRGAAAAMAEALEGYALGRGLRKVTVHASRTARPFFEQRGYRVLYAQQVERRGVPLENFAMEKDLGEGE
;
A
#
# COMPACT_ATOMS: atom_id res chain seq x y z
N MET A 1 13.29 10.53 14.35
CA MET A 1 11.98 10.51 13.65
C MET A 1 11.12 9.43 14.28
N GLY A 2 9.85 9.70 14.59
CA GLY A 2 8.97 8.71 15.23
C GLY A 2 8.67 7.50 14.34
N LYS A 3 8.37 6.35 14.96
CA LYS A 3 7.94 5.14 14.26
C LYS A 3 6.64 5.41 13.48
N THR A 4 6.61 5.02 12.20
CA THR A 4 5.46 5.19 11.31
C THR A 4 4.76 3.85 11.09
N LEU A 5 3.44 3.81 11.30
CA LEU A 5 2.58 2.68 10.96
C LEU A 5 2.00 2.85 9.55
N TYR A 6 2.16 1.85 8.70
CA TYR A 6 1.56 1.80 7.38
C TYR A 6 0.40 0.80 7.40
N VAL A 7 -0.80 1.26 7.04
CA VAL A 7 -2.03 0.44 7.02
C VAL A 7 -2.65 0.47 5.64
N SER A 8 -2.68 -0.67 4.96
CA SER A 8 -3.31 -0.78 3.65
C SER A 8 -4.67 -1.46 3.73
N ASP A 9 -5.65 -0.98 2.98
CA ASP A 9 -6.73 -1.87 2.57
C ASP A 9 -6.20 -3.00 1.67
N LEU A 10 -6.96 -4.10 1.57
CA LEU A 10 -6.62 -5.24 0.72
C LEU A 10 -7.23 -5.14 -0.68
N ASP A 11 -8.55 -5.25 -0.80
CA ASP A 11 -9.26 -5.40 -2.06
C ASP A 11 -9.22 -4.10 -2.85
N GLY A 12 -8.81 -4.12 -4.12
CA GLY A 12 -8.70 -2.89 -4.91
C GLY A 12 -7.53 -1.97 -4.53
N THR A 13 -6.85 -2.21 -3.41
CA THR A 13 -5.72 -1.40 -2.93
C THR A 13 -4.38 -2.15 -2.94
N LEU A 14 -4.21 -3.16 -2.08
CA LEU A 14 -2.95 -3.92 -1.99
C LEU A 14 -2.94 -5.13 -2.92
N LEU A 15 -4.08 -5.81 -3.03
CA LEU A 15 -4.26 -6.97 -3.88
C LEU A 15 -4.31 -6.53 -5.35
N THR A 16 -3.76 -7.36 -6.23
CA THR A 16 -3.94 -7.18 -7.66
C THR A 16 -5.42 -7.40 -8.03
N PRO A 17 -5.86 -7.01 -9.24
CA PRO A 17 -7.19 -7.38 -9.74
C PRO A 17 -7.48 -8.90 -9.72
N GLY A 18 -6.45 -9.75 -9.64
CA GLY A 18 -6.57 -11.21 -9.52
C GLY A 18 -6.84 -11.73 -8.10
N GLN A 19 -7.05 -10.85 -7.10
CA GLN A 19 -7.23 -11.19 -5.69
C GLN A 19 -6.04 -11.94 -5.05
N ASP A 20 -4.83 -11.56 -5.45
CA ASP A 20 -3.59 -12.07 -4.90
C ASP A 20 -2.59 -10.93 -4.65
N LEU A 21 -1.49 -11.24 -3.96
CA LEU A 21 -0.34 -10.35 -3.88
C LEU A 21 0.63 -10.68 -5.01
N SER A 22 1.09 -9.64 -5.72
CA SER A 22 2.14 -9.84 -6.71
C SER A 22 3.44 -10.31 -6.04
N PRO A 23 4.29 -11.09 -6.74
CA PRO A 23 5.62 -11.45 -6.23
C PRO A 23 6.47 -10.24 -5.87
N PHE A 24 6.28 -9.12 -6.58
CA PHE A 24 6.96 -7.85 -6.28
C PHE A 24 6.54 -7.31 -4.91
N THR A 25 5.24 -7.20 -4.68
CA THR A 25 4.69 -6.69 -3.42
C THR A 25 5.10 -7.57 -2.24
N CYS A 26 5.04 -8.90 -2.36
CA CYS A 26 5.51 -9.81 -1.31
C CYS A 26 6.99 -9.60 -0.97
N ARG A 27 7.88 -9.55 -1.97
CA ARG A 27 9.32 -9.34 -1.73
C ARG A 27 9.61 -7.99 -1.07
N VAL A 28 8.97 -6.92 -1.56
CA VAL A 28 9.14 -5.57 -0.99
C VAL A 28 8.68 -5.54 0.46
N LEU A 29 7.44 -5.96 0.74
CA LEU A 29 6.88 -5.85 2.07
C LEU A 29 7.63 -6.72 3.07
N ASN A 30 7.95 -7.97 2.73
CA ASN A 30 8.73 -8.85 3.62
C ASN A 30 10.11 -8.28 3.94
N ARG A 31 10.78 -7.68 2.95
CA ARG A 31 12.08 -7.03 3.16
C ARG A 31 11.95 -5.81 4.07
N LEU A 32 10.96 -4.96 3.83
CA LEU A 32 10.75 -3.75 4.63
C LEU A 32 10.37 -4.11 6.07
N THR A 33 9.48 -5.07 6.28
CA THR A 33 9.09 -5.53 7.62
C THR A 33 10.27 -6.18 8.36
N LYS A 34 11.11 -6.97 7.69
CA LYS A 34 12.35 -7.50 8.27
C LYS A 34 13.30 -6.39 8.74
N ARG A 35 13.29 -5.23 8.08
CA ARG A 35 14.07 -4.04 8.44
C ARG A 35 13.37 -3.12 9.44
N GLY A 36 12.28 -3.57 10.06
CA GLY A 36 11.57 -2.85 11.11
C GLY A 36 10.53 -1.84 10.64
N VAL A 37 10.21 -1.80 9.33
CA VAL A 37 9.08 -1.00 8.83
C VAL A 37 7.77 -1.61 9.34
N ALA A 38 6.97 -0.80 10.04
CA ALA A 38 5.72 -1.26 10.62
C ALA A 38 4.59 -1.23 9.59
N PHE A 39 4.38 -2.34 8.88
CA PHE A 39 3.33 -2.49 7.88
C PHE A 39 2.27 -3.52 8.31
N THR A 40 0.99 -3.22 8.08
CA THR A 40 -0.13 -4.14 8.25
C THR A 40 -1.27 -3.81 7.28
N TYR A 41 -2.36 -4.58 7.32
CA TYR A 41 -3.56 -4.35 6.53
C TYR A 41 -4.83 -4.25 7.38
N ALA A 42 -5.86 -3.60 6.83
CA ALA A 42 -7.21 -3.50 7.38
C ALA A 42 -8.26 -3.89 6.34
N THR A 43 -9.09 -4.90 6.64
CA THR A 43 -10.01 -5.48 5.66
C THR A 43 -11.36 -5.87 6.27
N ALA A 44 -12.41 -5.92 5.43
CA ALA A 44 -13.70 -6.54 5.75
C ALA A 44 -13.59 -8.08 5.86
N ARG A 45 -12.59 -8.67 5.20
CA ARG A 45 -12.37 -10.12 5.16
C ARG A 45 -12.16 -10.70 6.56
N SER A 46 -12.56 -11.97 6.71
CA SER A 46 -12.12 -12.80 7.83
C SER A 46 -10.63 -13.07 7.75
N GLN A 47 -10.00 -13.42 8.87
CA GLN A 47 -8.60 -13.83 8.85
C GLN A 47 -8.35 -15.03 7.92
N ASP A 48 -9.23 -16.02 7.92
CA ASP A 48 -9.10 -17.21 7.04
C ASP A 48 -9.17 -16.89 5.54
N SER A 49 -9.90 -15.85 5.16
CA SER A 49 -9.99 -15.42 3.76
C SER A 49 -8.88 -14.44 3.38
N ALA A 50 -8.48 -13.57 4.31
CA ALA A 50 -7.36 -12.64 4.15
C ALA A 50 -6.03 -13.40 4.01
N GLU A 51 -5.78 -14.45 4.81
CA GLU A 51 -4.53 -15.23 4.75
C GLU A 51 -4.33 -15.96 3.41
N LYS A 52 -5.42 -16.38 2.76
CA LYS A 52 -5.36 -17.02 1.43
C LYS A 52 -4.87 -16.05 0.36
N VAL A 53 -5.42 -14.84 0.34
CA VAL A 53 -5.08 -13.82 -0.67
C VAL A 53 -3.77 -13.08 -0.35
N THR A 54 -3.38 -13.08 0.93
CA THR A 54 -2.08 -12.53 1.39
C THR A 54 -1.03 -13.63 1.59
N GLN A 55 -1.15 -14.76 0.89
CA GLN A 55 -0.15 -15.81 0.94
C GLN A 55 1.21 -15.27 0.47
N GLY A 56 2.28 -15.59 1.21
CA GLY A 56 3.63 -15.09 0.93
C GLY A 56 3.98 -13.77 1.61
N LEU A 57 3.02 -13.06 2.20
CA LEU A 57 3.30 -11.93 3.11
C LEU A 57 3.51 -12.44 4.54
N THR A 58 4.61 -12.04 5.17
CA THR A 58 4.87 -12.30 6.59
C THR A 58 4.09 -11.30 7.46
N LYS A 59 3.19 -11.79 8.32
CA LYS A 59 2.36 -10.93 9.19
C LYS A 59 2.94 -10.85 10.61
N THR A 60 4.05 -10.14 10.76
CA THR A 60 4.68 -9.94 12.09
C THR A 60 3.91 -8.99 13.00
N LEU A 61 3.14 -8.07 12.42
CA LEU A 61 2.28 -7.13 13.13
C LEU A 61 0.84 -7.64 13.25
N PRO A 62 0.06 -7.10 14.21
CA PRO A 62 -1.37 -7.36 14.25
C PRO A 62 -2.08 -6.90 12.98
N VAL A 63 -3.05 -7.68 12.55
CA VAL A 63 -3.90 -7.45 11.37
C VAL A 63 -5.30 -7.01 11.80
N ILE A 64 -5.91 -6.12 11.02
CA ILE A 64 -7.25 -5.60 11.26
C ILE A 64 -8.22 -6.33 10.32
N ILE A 65 -9.21 -7.02 10.87
CA ILE A 65 -10.16 -7.87 10.13
C ILE A 65 -11.59 -7.52 10.50
N TYR A 66 -12.56 -7.98 9.70
CA TYR A 66 -13.99 -7.71 9.91
C TYR A 66 -14.28 -6.21 10.07
N ASN A 67 -13.70 -5.38 9.20
CA ASN A 67 -13.83 -3.92 9.24
C ASN A 67 -13.44 -3.30 10.59
N GLY A 68 -12.53 -3.92 11.34
CA GLY A 68 -12.12 -3.45 12.66
C GLY A 68 -12.85 -4.10 13.83
N GLY A 69 -13.74 -5.06 13.57
CA GLY A 69 -14.34 -5.90 14.61
C GLY A 69 -13.29 -6.65 15.43
N PHE A 70 -12.16 -7.03 14.81
CA PHE A 70 -11.02 -7.59 15.52
C PHE A 70 -9.68 -7.00 15.08
N VAL A 71 -8.77 -6.92 16.04
CA VAL A 71 -7.32 -6.84 15.80
C VAL A 71 -6.71 -8.11 16.35
N ARG A 72 -6.07 -8.90 15.47
CA ARG A 72 -5.45 -10.18 15.85
C ARG A 72 -3.97 -10.14 15.52
N GLN A 73 -3.15 -10.76 16.37
CA GLN A 73 -1.75 -10.98 16.04
C GLN A 73 -1.67 -11.80 14.75
N GLY A 74 -0.86 -11.34 13.78
CA GLY A 74 -0.89 -11.83 12.40
C GLY A 74 -0.78 -13.35 12.27
N GLU A 75 0.40 -13.91 12.52
CA GLU A 75 0.62 -15.36 12.43
C GLU A 75 -0.01 -16.15 13.59
N GLU A 76 0.01 -15.61 14.81
CA GLU A 76 -0.43 -16.32 16.03
C GLU A 76 -1.96 -16.37 16.19
N ARG A 77 -2.69 -15.54 15.44
CA ARG A 77 -4.16 -15.41 15.47
C ARG A 77 -4.74 -15.05 16.85
N ARG A 78 -3.91 -14.63 17.79
CA ARG A 78 -4.34 -14.19 19.13
C ARG A 78 -5.09 -12.87 19.02
N THR A 79 -6.32 -12.83 19.53
CA THR A 79 -7.10 -11.58 19.62
C THR A 79 -6.47 -10.60 20.61
N LEU A 80 -6.24 -9.38 20.13
CA LEU A 80 -5.75 -8.24 20.93
C LEU A 80 -6.85 -7.21 21.18
N LEU A 81 -7.76 -7.04 20.22
CA LEU A 81 -8.95 -6.20 20.31
C LEU A 81 -10.14 -6.96 19.74
N SER A 82 -11.28 -6.87 20.42
CA SER A 82 -12.58 -7.37 19.97
C SER A 82 -13.63 -6.26 20.18
N GLN A 83 -14.40 -5.96 19.15
CA GLN A 83 -15.45 -4.95 19.16
C GLN A 83 -16.76 -5.60 18.69
N VAL A 84 -17.59 -6.01 19.65
CA VAL A 84 -18.83 -6.78 19.40
C VAL A 84 -20.07 -5.96 19.73
N PRO A 85 -21.20 -6.15 19.00
CA PRO A 85 -22.46 -5.50 19.35
C PRO A 85 -22.94 -5.88 20.76
N SER A 86 -23.67 -4.96 21.40
CA SER A 86 -24.33 -5.28 22.67
C SER A 86 -25.48 -6.28 22.48
N PRO A 87 -25.83 -7.08 23.50
CA PRO A 87 -26.99 -7.98 23.43
C PRO A 87 -28.29 -7.29 23.02
N GLU A 88 -28.51 -6.04 23.46
CA GLU A 88 -29.68 -5.23 23.09
C GLU A 88 -29.67 -4.88 21.60
N SER A 89 -28.49 -4.54 21.07
CA SER A 89 -28.30 -4.24 19.64
C SER A 89 -28.56 -5.46 18.78
N ILE A 90 -28.08 -6.65 19.20
CA ILE A 90 -28.39 -7.93 18.56
C ILE A 90 -29.90 -8.21 18.61
N ALA A 91 -30.55 -7.98 19.76
CA ALA A 91 -31.98 -8.21 19.91
C ALA A 91 -32.80 -7.29 18.97
N ARG A 92 -32.41 -6.02 18.83
CA ARG A 92 -33.04 -5.08 17.88
C ARG A 92 -32.84 -5.51 16.43
N ALA A 93 -31.61 -5.86 16.04
CA ALA A 93 -31.32 -6.38 14.72
C ALA A 93 -32.14 -7.63 14.40
N ARG A 94 -32.25 -8.58 15.34
CA ARG A 94 -33.07 -9.78 15.19
C ARG A 94 -34.55 -9.44 14.97
N GLN A 95 -35.12 -8.54 15.76
CA GLN A 95 -36.52 -8.14 15.58
C GLN A 95 -36.78 -7.52 14.21
N ALA A 96 -35.85 -6.72 13.69
CA ALA A 96 -35.95 -6.14 12.35
C ALA A 96 -35.83 -7.21 11.25
N LEU A 97 -34.89 -8.14 11.39
CA LEU A 97 -34.74 -9.30 10.49
C LEU A 97 -36.00 -10.17 10.45
N ASP A 98 -36.61 -10.42 11.61
CA ASP A 98 -37.84 -11.21 11.72
C ASP A 98 -39.02 -10.51 11.03
N ARG A 99 -39.18 -9.18 11.21
CA ARG A 99 -40.18 -8.37 10.51
C ARG A 99 -39.98 -8.39 8.99
N ALA A 100 -38.73 -8.33 8.54
CA ALA A 100 -38.38 -8.38 7.12
C ALA A 100 -38.47 -9.79 6.52
N GLY A 101 -38.70 -10.83 7.33
CA GLY A 101 -38.68 -12.21 6.86
C GLY A 101 -37.29 -12.67 6.35
N LEU A 102 -36.23 -11.99 6.78
CA LEU A 102 -34.84 -12.27 6.42
C LEU A 102 -34.19 -13.20 7.46
N SER A 103 -33.22 -14.00 7.01
CA SER A 103 -32.41 -14.85 7.88
C SER A 103 -30.94 -14.59 7.58
N PRO A 104 -30.14 -14.14 8.57
CA PRO A 104 -28.75 -13.77 8.34
C PRO A 104 -27.82 -15.00 8.39
N LEU A 105 -26.61 -14.79 7.87
CA LEU A 105 -25.40 -15.47 8.35
C LEU A 105 -24.96 -14.80 9.66
N VAL A 106 -24.80 -15.59 10.73
CA VAL A 106 -24.40 -15.11 12.06
C VAL A 106 -22.97 -15.55 12.36
N TYR A 107 -22.07 -14.59 12.50
CA TYR A 107 -20.68 -14.82 12.86
C TYR A 107 -20.55 -14.70 14.38
N THR A 108 -20.06 -15.76 15.01
CA THR A 108 -20.06 -15.89 16.47
C THR A 108 -18.83 -16.64 16.96
N MET A 109 -18.41 -16.31 18.17
CA MET A 109 -17.44 -17.11 18.91
C MET A 109 -18.17 -18.14 19.77
N LEU A 110 -17.94 -19.42 19.46
CA LEU A 110 -18.46 -20.57 20.20
C LEU A 110 -17.30 -21.40 20.73
N GLU A 111 -17.21 -21.51 22.06
CA GLU A 111 -16.18 -22.29 22.76
C GLU A 111 -14.75 -21.90 22.31
N GLY A 112 -14.51 -20.60 22.17
CA GLY A 112 -13.22 -20.07 21.72
C GLY A 112 -12.94 -20.27 20.22
N ARG A 113 -13.90 -20.76 19.43
CA ARG A 113 -13.77 -20.97 17.99
C ARG A 113 -14.74 -20.10 17.22
N GLU A 114 -14.24 -19.55 16.13
CA GLU A 114 -15.06 -18.80 15.18
C GLU A 114 -16.02 -19.74 14.44
N ARG A 115 -17.28 -19.33 14.34
CA ARG A 115 -18.35 -20.04 13.63
C ARG A 115 -19.18 -19.06 12.81
N VAL A 116 -19.70 -19.57 11.69
CA VAL A 116 -20.64 -18.88 10.82
C VAL A 116 -21.89 -19.77 10.74
N LEU A 117 -22.96 -19.31 11.38
CA LEU A 117 -24.20 -20.05 11.54
C LEU A 117 -25.24 -19.52 10.56
N TRP A 118 -26.07 -20.39 10.00
CA TRP A 118 -27.24 -19.99 9.22
C TRP A 118 -28.36 -21.03 9.34
N ARG A 119 -29.59 -20.56 9.16
CA ARG A 119 -30.78 -21.41 9.10
C ARG A 119 -30.85 -22.07 7.72
N ARG A 120 -30.59 -23.37 7.66
CA ARG A 120 -30.61 -24.11 6.39
C ARG A 120 -32.01 -24.17 5.77
N ASP A 121 -33.04 -24.17 6.61
CA ASP A 121 -34.45 -24.15 6.21
C ASP A 121 -34.95 -22.78 5.74
N ARG A 122 -34.18 -21.71 6.01
CA ARG A 122 -34.46 -20.33 5.55
C ARG A 122 -33.37 -19.80 4.62
N GLU A 123 -32.62 -20.71 3.99
CA GLU A 123 -31.51 -20.39 3.12
C GLU A 123 -32.00 -19.67 1.85
N ARG A 124 -31.38 -18.52 1.55
CA ARG A 124 -31.63 -17.73 0.32
C ARG A 124 -30.53 -17.99 -0.72
N PRO A 125 -30.76 -17.68 -2.01
CA PRO A 125 -29.78 -17.92 -3.07
C PRO A 125 -28.37 -17.38 -2.78
N GLY A 126 -28.26 -16.16 -2.23
CA GLY A 126 -26.97 -15.57 -1.84
C GLY A 126 -26.22 -16.38 -0.78
N VAL A 127 -26.92 -16.78 0.30
CA VAL A 127 -26.34 -17.61 1.37
C VAL A 127 -25.97 -19.01 0.86
N ALA A 128 -26.82 -19.64 0.05
CA ALA A 128 -26.54 -20.94 -0.57
C ALA A 128 -25.25 -20.87 -1.40
N ARG A 129 -25.09 -19.81 -2.19
CA ARG A 129 -23.89 -19.55 -3.01
C ARG A 129 -22.65 -19.28 -2.15
N TYR A 130 -22.81 -18.47 -1.09
CA TYR A 130 -21.76 -18.18 -0.12
C TYR A 130 -21.23 -19.47 0.53
N ALA A 131 -22.13 -20.35 0.98
CA ALA A 131 -21.78 -21.63 1.58
C ALA A 131 -21.16 -22.60 0.56
N ALA A 132 -21.72 -22.67 -0.66
CA ALA A 132 -21.24 -23.55 -1.72
C ALA A 132 -19.84 -23.19 -2.24
N SER A 133 -19.46 -21.90 -2.23
CA SER A 133 -18.11 -21.45 -2.59
C SER A 133 -17.07 -21.72 -1.49
N ARG A 134 -17.50 -22.12 -0.28
CA ARG A 134 -16.67 -22.28 0.91
C ARG A 134 -16.76 -23.67 1.53
N LYS A 135 -16.90 -24.74 0.71
CA LYS A 135 -17.08 -26.14 1.18
C LYS A 135 -16.06 -26.62 2.24
N ASN A 136 -14.84 -26.08 2.23
CA ASN A 136 -13.77 -26.47 3.17
C ASN A 136 -13.64 -25.52 4.38
N ASP A 137 -14.54 -24.55 4.53
CA ASP A 137 -14.54 -23.61 5.66
C ASP A 137 -15.16 -24.27 6.89
N ARG A 138 -14.30 -24.68 7.82
CA ARG A 138 -14.69 -25.37 9.06
C ARG A 138 -15.50 -24.50 10.02
N ARG A 139 -15.62 -23.19 9.75
CA ARG A 139 -16.46 -22.29 10.56
C ARG A 139 -17.93 -22.43 10.22
N LEU A 140 -18.27 -22.86 8.99
CA LEU A 140 -19.65 -22.99 8.53
C LEU A 140 -20.37 -24.11 9.29
N LEU A 141 -21.45 -23.76 9.97
CA LEU A 141 -22.28 -24.70 10.72
C LEU A 141 -23.77 -24.38 10.51
N PRO A 142 -24.49 -25.15 9.66
CA PRO A 142 -25.93 -24.96 9.49
C PRO A 142 -26.66 -25.34 10.78
N VAL A 143 -27.73 -24.61 11.09
CA VAL A 143 -28.60 -24.81 12.25
C VAL A 143 -30.06 -24.90 11.84
N THR A 144 -30.90 -25.40 12.74
CA THR A 144 -32.32 -25.70 12.49
C THR A 144 -33.30 -24.79 13.21
N ASP A 145 -32.82 -23.97 14.15
CA ASP A 145 -33.66 -23.13 15.00
C ASP A 145 -32.93 -21.83 15.39
N ASP A 146 -33.69 -20.82 15.84
CA ASP A 146 -33.15 -19.50 16.18
C ASP A 146 -32.31 -19.49 17.45
N ALA A 147 -32.62 -20.35 18.42
CA ALA A 147 -31.83 -20.43 19.65
C ALA A 147 -30.42 -20.95 19.33
N SER A 148 -30.32 -21.89 18.39
CA SER A 148 -29.06 -22.36 17.82
C SER A 148 -28.39 -21.36 16.89
N LEU A 149 -29.13 -20.45 16.25
CA LEU A 149 -28.58 -19.41 15.36
C LEU A 149 -27.92 -18.28 16.14
N TYR A 150 -28.57 -17.80 17.20
CA TYR A 150 -28.15 -16.63 17.97
C TYR A 150 -27.46 -17.00 19.29
N ARG A 151 -26.55 -17.99 19.25
CA ARG A 151 -25.75 -18.43 20.41
C ARG A 151 -24.29 -17.99 20.32
N GLY A 152 -23.63 -17.98 21.48
CA GLY A 152 -22.25 -17.52 21.61
C GLY A 152 -22.14 -15.99 21.59
N GLU A 153 -20.91 -15.51 21.46
CA GLU A 153 -20.63 -14.07 21.33
C GLU A 153 -20.70 -13.67 19.86
N ILE A 154 -21.83 -13.09 19.46
CA ILE A 154 -22.07 -12.62 18.10
C ILE A 154 -21.30 -11.33 17.88
N PHE A 155 -20.48 -11.30 16.84
CA PHE A 155 -19.67 -10.13 16.51
C PHE A 155 -20.03 -9.50 15.16
N TYR A 156 -20.72 -10.24 14.29
CA TYR A 156 -21.04 -9.77 12.95
C TYR A 156 -22.25 -10.56 12.39
N LEU A 157 -23.18 -9.87 11.72
CA LEU A 157 -24.28 -10.48 10.98
C LEU A 157 -24.26 -9.98 9.55
N THR A 158 -24.63 -10.84 8.59
CA THR A 158 -24.80 -10.39 7.20
C THR A 158 -25.99 -11.05 6.53
N CYS A 159 -26.68 -10.26 5.69
CA CYS A 159 -27.66 -10.75 4.73
C CYS A 159 -27.13 -10.53 3.31
N ILE A 160 -27.35 -11.50 2.43
CA ILE A 160 -26.90 -11.49 1.04
C ILE A 160 -28.13 -11.62 0.15
N GLY A 161 -28.33 -10.66 -0.76
CA GLY A 161 -29.53 -10.58 -1.60
C GLY A 161 -29.47 -9.44 -2.62
N GLU A 162 -30.63 -9.09 -3.18
CA GLU A 162 -30.78 -7.94 -4.09
C GLU A 162 -30.93 -6.64 -3.29
N GLU A 163 -30.60 -5.49 -3.88
CA GLU A 163 -30.67 -4.19 -3.20
C GLU A 163 -32.08 -3.89 -2.70
N GLU A 164 -33.10 -4.14 -3.52
CA GLU A 164 -34.50 -3.88 -3.22
C GLU A 164 -34.99 -4.69 -2.02
N GLU A 165 -34.44 -5.89 -1.79
CA GLU A 165 -34.77 -6.73 -0.63
C GLU A 165 -34.11 -6.21 0.66
N LEU A 166 -32.86 -5.74 0.58
CA LEU A 166 -32.05 -5.38 1.73
C LEU A 166 -32.18 -3.92 2.15
N PHE A 167 -32.50 -3.03 1.20
CA PHE A 167 -32.59 -1.60 1.42
C PHE A 167 -33.58 -1.20 2.51
N PRO A 168 -34.80 -1.78 2.63
CA PRO A 168 -35.72 -1.43 3.71
C PRO A 168 -35.13 -1.73 5.10
N LEU A 169 -34.44 -2.87 5.24
CA LEU A 169 -33.80 -3.26 6.50
C LEU A 169 -32.60 -2.35 6.82
N TRP A 170 -31.81 -1.99 5.81
CA TRP A 170 -30.75 -0.99 5.96
C TRP A 170 -31.33 0.35 6.44
N GLN A 171 -32.42 0.81 5.82
CA GLN A 171 -33.06 2.08 6.16
C GLN A 171 -33.57 2.11 7.60
N GLU A 172 -34.10 0.98 8.10
CA GLU A 172 -34.55 0.82 9.48
C GLU A 172 -33.37 0.85 10.48
N LEU A 173 -32.27 0.17 10.16
CA LEU A 173 -31.18 -0.07 11.12
C LEU A 173 -30.01 0.93 11.03
N GLN A 174 -29.86 1.70 9.94
CA GLN A 174 -28.72 2.62 9.76
C GLN A 174 -28.55 3.66 10.87
N GLY A 175 -29.64 3.99 11.57
CA GLY A 175 -29.69 4.94 12.68
C GLY A 175 -29.45 4.33 14.07
N GLU A 176 -29.31 3.00 14.17
CA GLU A 176 -29.11 2.32 15.45
C GLU A 176 -27.77 2.73 16.10
N GLU A 177 -27.84 3.25 17.32
CA GLU A 177 -26.69 3.81 18.03
C GLU A 177 -25.59 2.76 18.27
N GLY A 178 -25.99 1.51 18.55
CA GLY A 178 -25.07 0.40 18.85
C GLY A 178 -24.54 -0.34 17.63
N LEU A 179 -25.03 -0.05 16.42
CA LEU A 179 -24.69 -0.79 15.21
C LEU A 179 -24.08 0.09 14.12
N SER A 180 -23.04 -0.44 13.48
CA SER A 180 -22.64 -0.01 12.15
C SER A 180 -23.33 -0.92 11.15
N VAL A 181 -24.06 -0.31 10.20
CA VAL A 181 -24.88 -1.01 9.20
C VAL A 181 -24.44 -0.56 7.82
N LEU A 182 -23.86 -1.48 7.05
CA LEU A 182 -23.29 -1.21 5.73
C LEU A 182 -24.07 -1.99 4.69
N LEU A 183 -24.53 -1.31 3.65
CA LEU A 183 -25.12 -1.92 2.45
C LEU A 183 -24.17 -1.65 1.28
N GLN A 184 -23.63 -2.72 0.69
CA GLN A 184 -22.62 -2.62 -0.37
C GLN A 184 -22.90 -3.65 -1.45
N GLU A 185 -22.73 -3.26 -2.71
CA GLU A 185 -22.70 -4.20 -3.84
C GLU A 185 -21.39 -5.00 -3.79
N GLU A 186 -21.47 -6.31 -4.01
CA GLU A 186 -20.30 -7.19 -4.03
C GLU A 186 -19.48 -6.92 -5.30
N ILE A 187 -18.22 -6.50 -5.09
CA ILE A 187 -17.29 -6.06 -6.15
C ILE A 187 -17.12 -7.12 -7.24
N TYR A 188 -17.17 -8.41 -6.87
CA TYR A 188 -16.98 -9.52 -7.80
C TYR A 188 -18.29 -10.17 -8.28
N GLN A 189 -19.46 -9.65 -7.86
CA GLN A 189 -20.76 -10.19 -8.23
C GLN A 189 -21.80 -9.07 -8.36
N PRO A 190 -21.77 -8.32 -9.48
CA PRO A 190 -22.73 -7.24 -9.73
C PRO A 190 -24.18 -7.69 -9.58
N GLY A 191 -24.99 -6.86 -8.94
CA GLY A 191 -26.38 -7.15 -8.59
C GLY A 191 -26.59 -7.94 -7.29
N GLU A 192 -25.53 -8.47 -6.66
CA GLU A 192 -25.61 -9.03 -5.30
C GLU A 192 -25.10 -8.02 -4.28
N TYR A 193 -25.89 -7.79 -3.24
CA TYR A 193 -25.62 -6.84 -2.17
C TYR A 193 -25.46 -7.56 -0.83
N TRP A 194 -24.56 -7.01 -0.02
CA TRP A 194 -24.28 -7.46 1.33
C TRP A 194 -24.73 -6.38 2.31
N LEU A 195 -25.65 -6.76 3.21
CA LEU A 195 -26.04 -5.94 4.34
C LEU A 195 -25.31 -6.45 5.59
N GLU A 196 -24.27 -5.75 6.00
CA GLU A 196 -23.39 -6.10 7.11
C GLU A 196 -23.76 -5.33 8.37
N LEU A 197 -23.90 -6.03 9.50
CA LEU A 197 -24.18 -5.45 10.82
C LEU A 197 -23.05 -5.83 11.77
N MET A 198 -22.45 -4.82 12.39
CA MET A 198 -21.35 -4.97 13.35
C MET A 198 -21.48 -3.93 14.47
N ALA A 199 -20.62 -4.01 15.49
CA ALA A 199 -20.61 -3.01 16.55
C ALA A 199 -20.39 -1.62 15.97
N LYS A 200 -21.03 -0.57 16.51
CA LYS A 200 -20.78 0.81 16.05
C LYS A 200 -19.30 1.20 16.09
N SER A 201 -18.59 0.69 17.09
CA SER A 201 -17.16 0.93 17.28
C SER A 201 -16.28 0.15 16.31
N ALA A 202 -16.77 -0.92 15.68
CA ALA A 202 -16.01 -1.76 14.74
C ALA A 202 -15.84 -1.04 13.40
N THR A 203 -14.78 -0.23 13.31
CA THR A 203 -14.38 0.46 12.08
C THR A 203 -12.89 0.28 11.83
N LYS A 204 -12.48 0.32 10.55
CA LYS A 204 -11.04 0.32 10.20
C LYS A 204 -10.32 1.48 10.91
N ALA A 205 -10.98 2.62 11.03
CA ALA A 205 -10.49 3.82 11.69
C ALA A 205 -10.13 3.59 13.17
N SER A 206 -11.08 3.11 13.98
CA SER A 206 -10.89 2.88 15.41
C SER A 206 -9.85 1.80 15.67
N ALA A 207 -9.87 0.72 14.89
CA ALA A 207 -8.90 -0.36 15.02
C ALA A 207 -7.47 0.08 14.61
N ALA A 208 -7.32 0.88 13.55
CA ALA A 208 -6.03 1.42 13.13
C ALA A 208 -5.48 2.44 14.15
N ALA A 209 -6.35 3.30 14.70
CA ALA A 209 -5.97 4.24 15.76
C ALA A 209 -5.50 3.50 17.03
N TRP A 210 -6.27 2.51 17.49
CA TRP A 210 -5.87 1.66 18.61
C TRP A 210 -4.54 0.96 18.35
N LEU A 211 -4.33 0.44 17.14
CA LEU A 211 -3.09 -0.25 16.77
C LEU A 211 -1.89 0.70 16.72
N LYS A 212 -2.09 1.94 16.23
CA LYS A 212 -1.06 3.00 16.24
C LYS A 212 -0.56 3.24 17.66
N GLU A 213 -1.48 3.40 18.62
CA GLU A 213 -1.16 3.58 20.03
C GLU A 213 -0.49 2.34 20.63
N TYR A 214 -1.07 1.15 20.40
CA TYR A 214 -0.54 -0.12 20.89
C TYR A 214 0.92 -0.38 20.45
N LEU A 215 1.27 0.00 19.21
CA LEU A 215 2.61 -0.16 18.66
C LEU A 215 3.57 0.99 18.98
N GLY A 216 3.10 2.03 19.70
CA GLY A 216 3.88 3.24 19.99
C GLY A 216 4.26 4.04 18.74
N CYS A 217 3.44 3.99 17.69
CA CYS A 217 3.71 4.70 16.43
C CYS A 217 3.23 6.16 16.54
N GLN A 218 4.07 7.10 16.09
CA GLN A 218 3.76 8.54 16.15
C GLN A 218 3.04 9.03 14.88
N ARG A 219 3.33 8.39 13.74
CA ARG A 219 2.76 8.69 12.43
C ARG A 219 2.02 7.47 11.88
N MET A 220 0.93 7.69 11.16
CA MET A 220 0.20 6.68 10.43
C MET A 220 -0.02 7.11 8.98
N VAL A 221 0.36 6.24 8.05
CA VAL A 221 0.13 6.37 6.62
C VAL A 221 -0.87 5.30 6.21
N VAL A 222 -1.93 5.69 5.50
CA VAL A 222 -2.99 4.75 5.09
C VAL A 222 -3.17 4.70 3.59
N PHE A 223 -3.60 3.54 3.09
CA PHE A 223 -3.88 3.28 1.68
C PHE A 223 -5.29 2.74 1.52
N GLY A 224 -6.03 3.24 0.53
CA GLY A 224 -7.37 2.75 0.21
C GLY A 224 -7.80 3.09 -1.22
N ASP A 225 -8.93 2.53 -1.62
CA ASP A 225 -9.55 2.72 -2.93
C ASP A 225 -11.07 2.97 -2.86
N GLY A 226 -11.74 2.41 -1.85
CA GLY A 226 -13.20 2.42 -1.74
C GLY A 226 -13.79 3.52 -0.83
N LEU A 227 -15.12 3.59 -0.79
CA LEU A 227 -15.84 4.49 0.13
C LEU A 227 -15.72 4.05 1.60
N ASN A 228 -15.61 2.74 1.85
CA ASN A 228 -15.38 2.17 3.18
C ASN A 228 -14.03 2.63 3.79
N ASP A 229 -13.05 2.97 2.96
CA ASP A 229 -11.74 3.48 3.40
C ASP A 229 -11.74 4.96 3.79
N LEU A 230 -12.83 5.69 3.52
CA LEU A 230 -12.98 7.06 4.01
C LEU A 230 -12.88 7.12 5.54
N SER A 231 -13.34 6.07 6.22
CA SER A 231 -13.18 5.93 7.66
C SER A 231 -11.71 5.77 8.04
N LEU A 232 -10.95 4.92 7.32
CA LEU A 232 -9.52 4.70 7.55
C LEU A 232 -8.67 5.97 7.33
N PHE A 233 -9.11 6.89 6.46
CA PHE A 233 -8.44 8.17 6.23
C PHE A 233 -8.57 9.15 7.39
N ALA A 234 -9.62 9.06 8.22
CA ALA A 234 -9.88 10.03 9.27
C ALA A 234 -8.79 10.10 10.37
N PRO A 235 -8.27 8.98 10.91
CA PRO A 235 -7.21 9.01 11.93
C PRO A 235 -5.79 9.13 11.36
N ALA A 236 -5.62 9.18 10.04
CA ALA A 236 -4.31 9.11 9.39
C ALA A 236 -3.59 10.46 9.32
N ASP A 237 -2.28 10.44 9.49
CA ASP A 237 -1.42 11.63 9.31
C ASP A 237 -1.06 11.85 7.83
N TRP A 238 -1.14 10.81 7.01
CA TRP A 238 -0.95 10.87 5.57
C TRP A 238 -1.82 9.85 4.85
N ARG A 239 -2.54 10.30 3.83
CA ARG A 239 -3.57 9.52 3.14
C ARG A 239 -3.21 9.31 1.68
N CYS A 240 -3.09 8.04 1.28
CA CYS A 240 -2.79 7.65 -0.08
C CYS A 240 -3.99 6.98 -0.73
N ALA A 241 -4.46 7.50 -1.85
CA ALA A 241 -5.41 6.80 -2.71
C ALA A 241 -4.66 6.15 -3.87
N VAL A 242 -4.95 4.89 -4.18
CA VAL A 242 -4.47 4.27 -5.43
C VAL A 242 -5.18 4.90 -6.63
N ALA A 243 -4.55 4.95 -7.80
CA ALA A 243 -5.11 5.64 -8.96
C ALA A 243 -6.46 5.06 -9.46
N ASN A 244 -6.74 3.79 -9.15
CA ASN A 244 -8.02 3.14 -9.44
C ASN A 244 -9.11 3.39 -8.36
N ALA A 245 -8.83 4.22 -7.36
CA ALA A 245 -9.77 4.57 -6.30
C ALA A 245 -10.97 5.38 -6.81
N VAL A 246 -12.08 5.31 -6.06
CA VAL A 246 -13.25 6.13 -6.34
C VAL A 246 -12.93 7.62 -6.18
N GLY A 247 -13.51 8.47 -7.04
CA GLY A 247 -13.22 9.90 -7.07
C GLY A 247 -13.46 10.63 -5.74
N ALA A 248 -14.38 10.15 -4.92
CA ALA A 248 -14.63 10.70 -3.58
C ALA A 248 -13.44 10.49 -2.62
N LEU A 249 -12.75 9.35 -2.71
CA LEU A 249 -11.57 9.05 -1.91
C LEU A 249 -10.35 9.82 -2.42
N ILE A 250 -10.14 9.86 -3.75
CA ILE A 250 -9.06 10.62 -4.39
C ILE A 250 -9.07 12.09 -3.94
N LYS A 251 -10.25 12.73 -3.89
CA LYS A 251 -10.40 14.12 -3.45
C LYS A 251 -9.96 14.37 -2.00
N ARG A 252 -9.87 13.33 -1.16
CA ARG A 252 -9.46 13.41 0.25
C ARG A 252 -8.03 12.92 0.49
N ALA A 253 -7.34 12.43 -0.54
CA ALA A 253 -5.98 11.93 -0.42
C ALA A 253 -4.97 13.07 -0.44
N ASP A 254 -3.92 12.94 0.38
CA ASP A 254 -2.74 13.82 0.32
C ASP A 254 -1.86 13.45 -0.90
N GLN A 255 -1.98 12.20 -1.35
CA GLN A 255 -1.27 11.70 -2.51
C GLN A 255 -2.06 10.63 -3.27
N VAL A 256 -2.07 10.75 -4.59
CA VAL A 256 -2.46 9.65 -5.48
C VAL A 256 -1.20 8.85 -5.85
N ILE A 257 -1.27 7.54 -5.70
CA ILE A 257 -0.19 6.59 -6.03
C ILE A 257 -0.61 5.72 -7.22
N PRO A 258 0.30 4.95 -7.86
CA PRO A 258 -0.06 4.06 -8.95
C PRO A 258 -1.21 3.10 -8.56
N PRO A 259 -1.96 2.58 -9.55
CA PRO A 259 -3.06 1.67 -9.25
C PRO A 259 -2.54 0.36 -8.63
N ASN A 260 -3.43 -0.39 -7.99
CA ASN A 260 -3.12 -1.70 -7.43
C ASN A 260 -2.53 -2.68 -8.46
N SER A 261 -2.97 -2.60 -9.73
CA SER A 261 -2.42 -3.37 -10.85
C SER A 261 -0.96 -3.05 -11.21
N LYS A 262 -0.35 -2.04 -10.56
CA LYS A 262 1.04 -1.59 -10.74
C LYS A 262 1.79 -1.50 -9.41
N ASP A 263 1.35 -2.24 -8.39
CA ASP A 263 2.00 -2.34 -7.08
C ASP A 263 2.17 -0.99 -6.38
N GLY A 264 1.19 -0.09 -6.51
CA GLY A 264 1.30 1.30 -6.05
C GLY A 264 1.70 1.43 -4.58
N VAL A 265 1.11 0.62 -3.70
CA VAL A 265 1.42 0.62 -2.26
C VAL A 265 2.88 0.25 -2.02
N ALA A 266 3.35 -0.87 -2.56
CA ALA A 266 4.74 -1.32 -2.40
C ALA A 266 5.75 -0.32 -2.97
N ARG A 267 5.47 0.26 -4.15
CA ARG A 267 6.29 1.33 -4.75
C ARG A 267 6.35 2.58 -3.87
N PHE A 268 5.23 3.00 -3.29
CA PHE A 268 5.21 4.12 -2.37
C PHE A 268 6.06 3.84 -1.12
N LEU A 269 5.90 2.66 -0.51
CA LEU A 269 6.64 2.28 0.70
C LEU A 269 8.16 2.28 0.47
N LEU A 270 8.63 1.82 -0.69
CA LEU A 270 10.05 1.91 -1.04
C LEU A 270 10.56 3.36 -1.03
N ALA A 271 9.79 4.30 -1.57
CA ALA A 271 10.16 5.72 -1.55
C ALA A 271 10.09 6.31 -0.14
N ASP A 272 8.96 6.19 0.56
CA ASP A 272 8.74 6.88 1.85
C ASP A 272 9.67 6.37 2.96
N THR A 273 10.04 5.08 2.93
CA THR A 273 10.92 4.48 3.96
C THR A 273 12.41 4.63 3.66
N ALA A 274 12.80 4.87 2.41
CA ALA A 274 14.20 4.92 2.00
C ALA A 274 15.06 5.95 2.74
N PRO A 275 14.59 7.19 3.04
CA PRO A 275 15.38 8.13 3.82
C PRO A 275 15.74 7.60 5.21
N ALA A 276 14.77 7.02 5.93
CA ALA A 276 14.99 6.42 7.24
C ALA A 276 15.96 5.24 7.19
N LEU A 277 15.82 4.40 6.15
CA LEU A 277 16.68 3.23 5.94
C LEU A 277 18.11 3.59 5.53
N ALA A 278 18.30 4.67 4.77
CA ALA A 278 19.61 5.10 4.30
C ALA A 278 20.35 6.01 5.31
N LEU A 279 19.62 6.84 6.07
CA LEU A 279 20.19 7.93 6.87
C LEU A 279 19.94 7.80 8.37
N GLY A 280 19.07 6.88 8.80
CA GLY A 280 18.69 6.70 10.20
C GLY A 280 18.04 7.97 10.75
N GLU A 281 18.56 8.49 11.87
CA GLU A 281 18.03 9.69 12.52
C GLU A 281 18.12 10.95 11.65
N ARG A 282 19.02 10.98 10.65
CA ARG A 282 19.21 12.13 9.74
C ARG A 282 18.18 12.19 8.60
N ALA A 283 17.22 11.26 8.56
CA ALA A 283 16.23 11.19 7.49
C ALA A 283 15.28 12.40 7.41
N GLY A 284 15.13 13.17 8.49
CA GLY A 284 14.11 14.23 8.61
C GLY A 284 14.35 15.47 7.75
N ASP A 285 15.46 15.57 7.03
CA ASP A 285 15.83 16.77 6.25
C ASP A 285 15.05 16.92 4.94
N PHE A 286 14.49 15.84 4.41
CA PHE A 286 13.72 15.77 3.16
C PHE A 286 12.86 14.52 3.11
N THR A 287 11.93 14.45 2.16
CA THR A 287 11.14 13.24 1.88
C THR A 287 11.39 12.74 0.48
N LEU A 288 11.16 11.45 0.27
CA LEU A 288 11.14 10.84 -1.05
C LEU A 288 9.70 10.50 -1.43
N ARG A 289 9.35 10.76 -2.69
CA ARG A 289 8.07 10.37 -3.27
C ARG A 289 8.25 9.93 -4.71
N LEU A 290 7.21 9.29 -5.25
CA LEU A 290 7.14 8.98 -6.67
C LEU A 290 7.03 10.25 -7.51
N TYR A 291 7.65 10.20 -8.70
CA TYR A 291 7.53 11.22 -9.74
C TYR A 291 6.07 11.41 -10.20
N ARG A 292 5.75 12.65 -10.57
CA ARG A 292 4.49 13.05 -11.18
C ARG A 292 4.78 13.86 -12.45
N PRO A 293 3.93 13.79 -13.49
CA PRO A 293 4.15 14.56 -14.74
C PRO A 293 4.44 16.05 -14.53
N GLY A 294 3.78 16.67 -13.54
CA GLY A 294 3.99 18.08 -13.20
C GLY A 294 5.38 18.44 -12.69
N ASP A 295 6.20 17.46 -12.29
CA ASP A 295 7.57 17.70 -11.83
C ASP A 295 8.55 17.95 -13.00
N LEU A 296 8.17 17.59 -14.24
CA LEU A 296 9.09 17.45 -15.38
C LEU A 296 9.99 18.68 -15.63
N GLU A 297 9.42 19.88 -15.66
CA GLU A 297 10.21 21.09 -15.95
C GLU A 297 11.23 21.39 -14.84
N GLU A 298 10.87 21.13 -13.57
CA GLU A 298 11.79 21.32 -12.45
C GLU A 298 12.93 20.27 -12.47
N LEU A 299 12.64 19.02 -12.87
CA LEU A 299 13.66 17.99 -13.06
C LEU A 299 14.64 18.36 -14.19
N ILE A 300 14.15 18.89 -15.30
CA ILE A 300 14.99 19.33 -16.42
C ILE A 300 15.91 20.47 -15.97
N GLY A 301 15.36 21.46 -15.25
CA GLY A 301 16.13 22.56 -14.68
C GLY A 301 17.20 22.06 -13.70
N LEU A 302 16.83 21.14 -12.81
CA LEU A 302 17.76 20.52 -11.85
C LEU A 302 18.88 19.77 -12.56
N PHE A 303 18.55 18.90 -13.51
CA PHE A 303 19.52 18.18 -14.34
C PHE A 303 20.52 19.13 -15.00
N TYR A 304 20.01 20.13 -15.72
CA TYR A 304 20.85 21.11 -16.41
C TYR A 304 21.78 21.85 -15.44
N GLN A 305 21.23 22.39 -14.34
CA GLN A 305 22.04 23.12 -13.36
C GLN A 305 23.10 22.23 -12.72
N THR A 306 22.75 21.00 -12.35
CA THR A 306 23.71 20.06 -11.75
C THR A 306 24.85 19.75 -12.71
N VAL A 307 24.57 19.45 -13.99
CA VAL A 307 25.62 19.21 -14.99
C VAL A 307 26.51 20.44 -15.18
N ARG A 308 25.90 21.64 -15.30
CA ARG A 308 26.63 22.88 -15.60
C ARG A 308 27.43 23.43 -14.42
N THR A 309 27.14 23.01 -13.18
CA THR A 309 27.84 23.54 -11.99
C THR A 309 28.61 22.49 -11.21
N VAL A 310 28.02 21.31 -10.99
CA VAL A 310 28.65 20.26 -10.17
C VAL A 310 29.60 19.44 -11.03
N ASN A 311 29.11 18.91 -12.16
CA ASN A 311 29.93 18.07 -13.03
C ASN A 311 31.06 18.85 -13.73
N LEU A 312 30.96 20.17 -13.86
CA LEU A 312 32.05 21.02 -14.36
C LEU A 312 33.34 20.90 -13.51
N GLY A 313 33.26 20.41 -12.27
CA GLY A 313 34.44 20.10 -11.46
C GLY A 313 35.28 18.92 -11.99
N ASP A 314 34.65 17.98 -12.70
CA ASP A 314 35.31 16.76 -13.22
C ASP A 314 35.36 16.71 -14.76
N TYR A 315 34.66 17.63 -15.44
CA TYR A 315 34.51 17.69 -16.90
C TYR A 315 34.92 19.07 -17.40
N THR A 316 35.41 19.15 -18.63
CA THR A 316 35.70 20.42 -19.30
C THR A 316 34.41 21.17 -19.65
N GLN A 317 34.54 22.48 -19.91
CA GLN A 317 33.43 23.32 -20.34
C GLN A 317 32.76 22.78 -21.61
N GLU A 318 33.55 22.33 -22.59
CA GLU A 318 33.06 21.75 -23.84
C GLU A 318 32.27 20.46 -23.60
N GLU A 319 32.75 19.58 -22.71
CA GLU A 319 32.06 18.35 -22.37
C GLU A 319 30.71 18.61 -21.68
N VAL A 320 30.62 19.54 -20.73
CA VAL A 320 29.34 19.85 -20.07
C VAL A 320 28.37 20.58 -20.99
N GLU A 321 28.85 21.36 -21.97
CA GLU A 321 28.02 21.98 -23.02
C GLU A 321 27.49 20.93 -23.99
N ALA A 322 28.30 19.94 -24.36
CA ALA A 322 27.87 18.83 -25.18
C ALA A 322 26.84 17.93 -24.46
N TRP A 323 27.03 17.71 -23.17
CA TRP A 323 26.13 16.90 -22.33
C TRP A 323 24.78 17.58 -22.08
N ALA A 324 24.80 18.85 -21.65
CA ALA A 324 23.60 19.60 -21.30
C ALA A 324 23.69 21.03 -21.84
N PRO A 325 23.46 21.26 -23.16
CA PRO A 325 23.69 22.56 -23.77
C PRO A 325 22.71 23.63 -23.29
N SER A 326 21.43 23.27 -23.17
CA SER A 326 20.40 24.13 -22.58
C SER A 326 19.19 23.30 -22.11
N PRO A 327 18.36 23.80 -21.18
CA PRO A 327 17.11 23.15 -20.80
C PRO A 327 16.16 22.92 -21.99
N GLU A 328 16.15 23.82 -22.97
CA GLU A 328 15.29 23.76 -24.16
C GLU A 328 15.68 22.61 -25.10
N SER A 329 16.94 22.17 -25.05
CA SER A 329 17.44 21.06 -25.87
C SER A 329 16.96 19.67 -25.42
N VAL A 330 16.36 19.58 -24.23
CA VAL A 330 15.83 18.32 -23.69
C VAL A 330 14.49 18.01 -24.36
N ASP A 331 14.40 16.83 -24.97
CA ASP A 331 13.13 16.31 -25.49
C ASP A 331 12.21 15.94 -24.32
N ARG A 332 11.28 16.86 -24.02
CA ARG A 332 10.28 16.73 -22.96
C ARG A 332 9.37 15.52 -23.15
N GLY A 333 9.03 15.19 -24.40
CA GLY A 333 8.16 14.06 -24.70
C GLY A 333 8.87 12.74 -24.37
N ALA A 334 10.11 12.59 -24.83
CA ALA A 334 10.92 11.41 -24.54
C ALA A 334 11.25 11.28 -23.05
N TRP A 335 11.64 12.37 -22.39
CA TRP A 335 11.95 12.37 -20.95
C TRP A 335 10.73 12.08 -20.08
N GLY A 336 9.61 12.77 -20.33
CA GLY A 336 8.37 12.54 -19.58
C GLY A 336 7.89 11.10 -19.72
N LYS A 337 7.98 10.54 -20.93
CA LYS A 337 7.65 9.13 -21.18
C LYS A 337 8.57 8.18 -20.41
N SER A 338 9.89 8.35 -20.50
CA SER A 338 10.82 7.44 -19.81
C SER A 338 10.68 7.50 -18.29
N LEU A 339 10.51 8.69 -17.71
CA LEU A 339 10.29 8.86 -16.27
C LEU A 339 8.98 8.20 -15.79
N LEU A 340 7.94 8.13 -16.64
CA LEU A 340 6.69 7.43 -16.34
C LEU A 340 6.79 5.91 -16.48
N GLU A 341 7.58 5.43 -17.45
CA GLU A 341 7.81 4.00 -17.67
C GLU A 341 8.72 3.41 -16.58
N HIS A 342 9.68 4.20 -16.11
CA HIS A 342 10.62 3.80 -15.07
C HIS A 342 10.03 3.94 -13.66
N TYR A 343 10.65 3.27 -12.69
CA TYR A 343 10.44 3.58 -11.29
C TYR A 343 11.26 4.84 -10.95
N THR A 344 10.59 6.00 -10.98
CA THR A 344 11.21 7.29 -10.74
C THR A 344 10.82 7.85 -9.37
N VAL A 345 11.84 8.22 -8.59
CA VAL A 345 11.68 8.89 -7.29
C VAL A 345 12.26 10.29 -7.32
N VAL A 346 11.64 11.20 -6.57
CA VAL A 346 12.12 12.56 -6.36
C VAL A 346 12.30 12.84 -4.88
N ALA A 347 13.41 13.49 -4.53
CA ALA A 347 13.67 14.04 -3.21
C ALA A 347 13.11 15.45 -3.14
N GLN A 348 12.35 15.77 -2.09
CA GLN A 348 11.76 17.09 -1.92
C GLN A 348 11.83 17.58 -0.47
N ARG A 349 11.83 18.90 -0.32
CA ARG A 349 11.67 19.57 0.97
C ARG A 349 10.86 20.84 0.77
N GLU A 350 9.83 21.03 1.59
CA GLU A 350 9.00 22.26 1.58
C GLU A 350 8.48 22.61 0.16
N GLY A 351 8.13 21.58 -0.62
CA GLY A 351 7.62 21.73 -1.99
C GLY A 351 8.69 21.92 -3.08
N LYS A 352 9.97 22.05 -2.74
CA LYS A 352 11.08 22.17 -3.71
C LYS A 352 11.75 20.83 -3.96
N LEU A 353 12.07 20.52 -5.22
CA LEU A 353 12.81 19.32 -5.58
C LEU A 353 14.32 19.49 -5.34
N LEU A 354 14.88 18.50 -4.66
CA LEU A 354 16.28 18.43 -4.28
C LEU A 354 17.08 17.44 -5.12
N GLY A 355 16.39 16.52 -5.79
CA GLY A 355 17.01 15.51 -6.64
C GLY A 355 15.98 14.56 -7.22
N PHE A 356 16.39 13.79 -8.22
CA PHE A 356 15.61 12.70 -8.76
C PHE A 356 16.52 11.55 -9.18
N GLY A 357 15.95 10.35 -9.23
CA GLY A 357 16.59 9.20 -9.84
C GLY A 357 15.57 8.17 -10.29
N ASP A 358 15.97 7.36 -11.26
CA ASP A 358 15.08 6.39 -11.89
C ASP A 358 15.79 5.12 -12.32
N MET A 359 14.98 4.07 -12.43
CA MET A 359 15.42 2.74 -12.82
C MET A 359 14.38 2.07 -13.71
N ASP A 360 14.87 1.45 -14.78
CA ASP A 360 14.05 0.65 -15.67
C ASP A 360 13.65 -0.68 -15.01
N ASP A 361 13.01 -1.56 -15.77
CA ASP A 361 12.56 -2.84 -15.26
C ASP A 361 13.62 -3.96 -15.27
N THR A 362 14.78 -3.70 -15.88
CA THR A 362 15.92 -4.61 -15.97
C THR A 362 16.91 -4.44 -14.82
N GLY A 363 16.79 -3.35 -14.06
CA GLY A 363 17.69 -2.98 -12.97
C GLY A 363 18.79 -2.03 -13.42
N TYR A 364 18.63 -1.37 -14.56
CA TYR A 364 19.50 -0.30 -15.00
C TYR A 364 19.08 1.02 -14.34
N LEU A 365 19.95 1.53 -13.47
CA LEU A 365 19.83 2.84 -12.85
C LEU A 365 20.30 3.88 -13.88
N ASP A 366 19.36 4.58 -14.50
CA ASP A 366 19.64 5.45 -15.64
C ASP A 366 20.08 6.85 -15.19
N ARG A 367 19.30 7.49 -14.31
CA ARG A 367 19.60 8.85 -13.83
C ARG A 367 19.62 8.91 -12.32
N LEU A 368 20.52 9.73 -11.79
CA LEU A 368 20.60 10.10 -10.39
C LEU A 368 21.25 11.48 -10.27
N TYR A 369 20.42 12.50 -10.04
CA TYR A 369 20.87 13.88 -9.91
C TYR A 369 20.40 14.48 -8.59
N VAL A 370 21.30 15.22 -7.94
CA VAL A 370 20.98 16.05 -6.77
C VAL A 370 21.23 17.50 -7.17
N HIS A 371 20.39 18.41 -6.73
CA HIS A 371 20.49 19.84 -6.97
C HIS A 371 21.81 20.38 -6.42
N LYS A 372 22.46 21.29 -7.17
CA LYS A 372 23.78 21.87 -6.83
C LYS A 372 23.93 22.41 -5.41
N ASP A 373 22.86 23.02 -4.87
CA ASP A 373 22.87 23.63 -3.53
C ASP A 373 22.62 22.63 -2.38
N TYR A 374 22.36 21.35 -2.70
CA TYR A 374 21.99 20.30 -1.74
C TYR A 374 22.89 19.06 -1.81
N GLN A 375 24.09 19.19 -2.39
CA GLN A 375 25.09 18.12 -2.42
C GLN A 375 25.50 17.69 -1.00
N GLY A 376 25.88 16.42 -0.85
CA GLY A 376 26.41 15.89 0.42
C GLY A 376 25.39 15.73 1.55
N ARG A 377 24.09 15.94 1.30
CA ARG A 377 23.02 15.86 2.31
C ARG A 377 22.26 14.53 2.34
N GLY A 378 22.75 13.51 1.64
CA GLY A 378 22.17 12.16 1.66
C GLY A 378 21.00 11.92 0.69
N ALA A 379 20.54 12.91 -0.07
CA ALA A 379 19.46 12.73 -1.06
C ALA A 379 19.77 11.62 -2.09
N ALA A 380 20.98 11.61 -2.66
CA ALA A 380 21.42 10.55 -3.57
C ALA A 380 21.39 9.16 -2.91
N ALA A 381 21.84 9.07 -1.65
CA ALA A 381 21.87 7.80 -0.91
C ALA A 381 20.47 7.25 -0.65
N ALA A 382 19.51 8.12 -0.30
CA ALA A 382 18.12 7.74 -0.10
C ALA A 382 17.45 7.34 -1.43
N MET A 383 17.68 8.07 -2.53
CA MET A 383 17.13 7.69 -3.83
C MET A 383 17.69 6.34 -4.30
N ALA A 384 19.00 6.13 -4.17
CA ALA A 384 19.64 4.85 -4.48
C ALA A 384 19.11 3.70 -3.59
N GLU A 385 18.82 3.96 -2.31
CA GLU A 385 18.17 2.99 -1.42
C GLU A 385 16.78 2.57 -1.93
N ALA A 386 15.97 3.52 -2.40
CA ALA A 386 14.66 3.22 -3.00
C ALA A 386 14.78 2.43 -4.32
N LEU A 387 15.75 2.79 -5.17
CA LEU A 387 15.99 2.17 -6.48
C LEU A 387 16.53 0.74 -6.34
N GLU A 388 17.50 0.50 -5.46
CA GLU A 388 17.98 -0.84 -5.10
C GLU A 388 16.89 -1.66 -4.40
N GLY A 389 16.04 -0.99 -3.61
CA GLY A 389 14.75 -1.45 -3.12
C GLY A 389 13.87 -2.08 -4.19
N TYR A 390 13.64 -1.30 -5.24
CA TYR A 390 12.82 -1.67 -6.39
C TYR A 390 13.41 -2.84 -7.17
N ALA A 391 14.72 -2.85 -7.46
CA ALA A 391 15.38 -3.96 -8.14
C ALA A 391 15.23 -5.30 -7.39
N LEU A 392 15.45 -5.31 -6.07
CA LEU A 392 15.23 -6.51 -5.24
C LEU A 392 13.75 -6.91 -5.21
N GLY A 393 12.83 -5.95 -5.15
CA GLY A 393 11.40 -6.19 -5.32
C GLY A 393 11.08 -6.89 -6.64
N ARG A 394 11.77 -6.54 -7.73
CA ARG A 394 11.63 -7.21 -9.03
C ARG A 394 12.26 -8.61 -9.08
N GLY A 395 12.97 -9.03 -8.04
CA GLY A 395 13.68 -10.31 -8.00
C GLY A 395 15.01 -10.28 -8.75
N LEU A 396 15.52 -9.08 -9.05
CA LEU A 396 16.80 -8.89 -9.70
C LEU A 396 17.93 -9.10 -8.69
N ARG A 397 19.02 -9.73 -9.14
CA ARG A 397 20.21 -9.98 -8.31
C ARG A 397 21.28 -8.90 -8.47
N LYS A 398 21.13 -8.05 -9.48
CA LYS A 398 22.11 -7.04 -9.86
C LYS A 398 21.43 -5.72 -10.18
N VAL A 399 22.14 -4.64 -9.88
CA VAL A 399 21.87 -3.30 -10.43
C VAL A 399 23.05 -2.90 -11.29
N THR A 400 22.76 -2.26 -12.43
CA THR A 400 23.79 -1.71 -13.32
C THR A 400 23.62 -0.20 -13.45
N VAL A 401 24.71 0.51 -13.73
CA VAL A 401 24.71 1.96 -13.95
C VAL A 401 25.86 2.35 -14.88
N HIS A 402 25.62 3.37 -15.70
CA HIS A 402 26.68 4.10 -16.40
C HIS A 402 27.01 5.39 -15.65
N ALA A 403 27.95 5.30 -14.71
CA ALA A 403 28.27 6.41 -13.82
C ALA A 403 29.21 7.41 -14.49
N SER A 404 28.91 8.71 -14.35
CA SER A 404 29.83 9.79 -14.73
C SER A 404 31.10 9.79 -13.84
N ARG A 405 32.20 10.40 -14.28
CA ARG A 405 33.38 10.71 -13.42
C ARG A 405 32.99 11.23 -12.04
N THR A 406 32.07 12.20 -11.99
CA THR A 406 31.53 12.78 -10.76
C THR A 406 30.78 11.78 -9.88
N ALA A 407 29.97 10.89 -10.46
CA ALA A 407 29.13 9.96 -9.70
C ALA A 407 29.85 8.65 -9.32
N ARG A 408 30.96 8.31 -10.01
CA ARG A 408 31.70 7.07 -9.77
C ARG A 408 32.08 6.86 -8.30
N PRO A 409 32.69 7.82 -7.59
CA PRO A 409 33.07 7.61 -6.17
C PRO A 409 31.87 7.30 -5.27
N PHE A 410 30.70 7.89 -5.55
CA PHE A 410 29.47 7.62 -4.82
C PHE A 410 29.01 6.17 -5.01
N PHE A 411 29.02 5.66 -6.24
CA PHE A 411 28.65 4.28 -6.52
C PHE A 411 29.67 3.28 -5.96
N GLU A 412 30.97 3.55 -6.05
CA GLU A 412 32.02 2.71 -5.44
C GLU A 412 31.83 2.59 -3.93
N GLN A 413 31.54 3.69 -3.23
CA GLN A 413 31.25 3.69 -1.78
C GLN A 413 29.99 2.88 -1.41
N ARG A 414 29.06 2.71 -2.35
CA ARG A 414 27.84 1.89 -2.17
C ARG A 414 28.03 0.41 -2.53
N GLY A 415 29.25 0.01 -2.88
CA GLY A 415 29.60 -1.36 -3.22
C GLY A 415 29.42 -1.71 -4.70
N TYR A 416 29.27 -0.71 -5.59
CA TYR A 416 29.31 -0.97 -7.03
C TYR A 416 30.77 -1.16 -7.47
N ARG A 417 31.01 -2.15 -8.33
CA ARG A 417 32.31 -2.39 -8.96
C ARG A 417 32.33 -1.84 -10.38
N VAL A 418 33.45 -1.24 -10.78
CA VAL A 418 33.70 -0.85 -12.17
C VAL A 418 33.97 -2.10 -13.00
N LEU A 419 33.24 -2.25 -14.10
CA LEU A 419 33.48 -3.28 -15.11
C LEU A 419 34.50 -2.80 -16.14
N TYR A 420 34.25 -1.62 -16.71
CA TYR A 420 35.15 -0.97 -17.66
C TYR A 420 34.81 0.53 -17.77
N ALA A 421 35.83 1.31 -18.17
CA ALA A 421 35.64 2.69 -18.63
C ALA A 421 35.27 2.68 -20.12
N GLN A 422 34.47 3.65 -20.55
CA GLN A 422 34.11 3.83 -21.96
C GLN A 422 33.94 5.32 -22.28
N GLN A 423 33.93 5.66 -23.57
CA GLN A 423 33.61 7.00 -24.04
C GLN A 423 32.29 6.97 -24.80
N VAL A 424 31.39 7.90 -24.45
CA VAL A 424 30.10 8.10 -25.13
C VAL A 424 30.13 9.44 -25.83
N GLU A 425 29.92 9.43 -27.14
CA GLU A 425 29.86 10.66 -27.91
C GLU A 425 28.53 11.41 -27.68
N ARG A 426 28.62 12.69 -27.34
CA ARG A 426 27.49 13.62 -27.30
C ARG A 426 27.84 14.81 -28.17
N ARG A 427 27.05 15.04 -29.23
CA ARG A 427 27.20 16.21 -30.12
C ARG A 427 28.64 16.38 -30.66
N GLY A 428 29.31 15.27 -30.99
CA GLY A 428 30.69 15.25 -31.48
C GLY A 428 31.78 15.33 -30.41
N VAL A 429 31.42 15.43 -29.12
CA VAL A 429 32.38 15.47 -28.00
C VAL A 429 32.36 14.12 -27.28
N PRO A 430 33.51 13.44 -27.08
CA PRO A 430 33.57 12.21 -26.31
C PRO A 430 33.51 12.50 -24.80
N LEU A 431 32.62 11.83 -24.07
CA LEU A 431 32.54 11.90 -22.61
C LEU A 431 32.88 10.55 -21.99
N GLU A 432 33.83 10.52 -21.08
CA GLU A 432 34.15 9.31 -20.32
C GLU A 432 33.09 9.02 -19.24
N ASN A 433 32.61 7.77 -19.22
CA ASN A 433 31.82 7.22 -18.13
C ASN A 433 32.25 5.78 -17.79
N PHE A 434 31.68 5.22 -16.74
CA PHE A 434 32.06 3.92 -16.21
C PHE A 434 30.84 3.00 -16.17
N ALA A 435 30.92 1.86 -16.84
CA ALA A 435 29.96 0.78 -16.65
C ALA A 435 30.25 0.12 -15.29
N MET A 436 29.26 0.12 -14.41
CA MET A 436 29.37 -0.41 -13.06
C MET A 436 28.20 -1.33 -12.73
N GLU A 437 28.43 -2.28 -11.83
CA GLU A 437 27.39 -3.14 -11.29
C GLU A 437 27.51 -3.35 -9.78
N LYS A 438 26.38 -3.64 -9.13
CA LYS A 438 26.32 -4.07 -7.73
C LYS A 438 25.52 -5.35 -7.64
N ASP A 439 26.09 -6.36 -7.00
CA ASP A 439 25.35 -7.53 -6.56
C ASP A 439 24.50 -7.15 -5.34
N LEU A 440 23.20 -7.42 -5.40
CA LEU A 440 22.26 -7.07 -4.33
C LEU A 440 22.21 -8.12 -3.21
N GLY A 441 23.00 -9.19 -3.33
CA GLY A 441 22.98 -10.36 -2.46
C GLY A 441 21.68 -11.16 -2.60
N GLU A 442 21.68 -12.38 -2.07
CA GLU A 442 20.40 -12.96 -1.62
C GLU A 442 20.04 -12.19 -0.36
N GLY A 443 18.91 -11.49 -0.38
CA GLY A 443 18.36 -10.94 0.85
C GLY A 443 18.06 -12.11 1.78
N GLU A 444 18.99 -12.42 2.69
CA GLU A 444 18.74 -13.31 3.82
C GLU A 444 17.49 -12.85 4.56
#